data_AF-A0A519LHI3-F1
#
_entry.id   AF-A0A519LHI3-F1
#
_cell.length_a   1.000
_cell.length_b   1.000
_cell.length_c   1.000
_cell.angle_alpha   90.00
_cell.angle_beta   90.00
_cell.angle_gamma   90.00
#
_symmetry.space_group_name_H-M   'P 1'
#
loop_
_entity.id
_entity.type
_entity.pdbx_description
1 polymer ?
#
loop_
_entity_poly.entity_id
_entity_poly.type
_entity_poly.pdbx_seq_one_letter_code
_entity_poly.pdbx_strand_id
1 'polypeptide(L)' 'MKKQNPNNKLTFNKVAVAELNDTQLQDVKGGNSTLLPSTVISIIIMTLE' A
#
# COMPACT_ATOMS: atom_id res chain seq x y z
N MET A 1 27.77 0.76 -4.18
CA MET A 1 26.79 0.89 -3.07
C MET A 1 27.11 2.16 -2.30
N LYS A 2 26.15 3.08 -2.07
CA LYS A 2 26.40 4.26 -1.23
C LYS A 2 26.79 3.79 0.18
N LYS A 3 27.93 4.25 0.70
CA LYS A 3 28.33 3.98 2.09
C LYS A 3 27.25 4.53 3.02
N GLN A 4 26.60 3.65 3.78
CA GLN A 4 25.66 4.08 4.81
C GLN A 4 26.46 4.80 5.90
N ASN A 5 26.21 6.10 6.05
CA ASN A 5 26.78 6.88 7.12
C ASN A 5 26.15 6.40 8.45
N PRO A 6 26.93 5.87 9.42
CA PRO A 6 26.39 5.39 10.69
C PRO A 6 25.62 6.46 11.48
N ASN A 7 25.94 7.73 11.22
CA ASN A 7 25.29 8.89 11.84
C ASN A 7 24.02 9.32 11.11
N ASN A 8 23.79 8.85 9.88
CA ASN A 8 22.57 9.12 9.13
C ASN A 8 21.54 8.03 9.45
N LYS A 9 21.18 7.94 10.73
CA LYS A 9 20.14 7.04 11.19
C LYS A 9 18.81 7.60 10.70
N LEU A 10 18.09 6.84 9.87
CA LEU A 10 16.71 7.15 9.54
C LEU A 10 15.91 7.00 10.85
N THR A 11 15.75 8.11 11.56
CA THR A 11 14.99 8.16 12.79
C THR A 11 13.58 8.59 12.45
N PHE A 12 12.58 7.87 12.97
CA PHE A 12 11.21 8.33 12.86
C PHE A 12 11.09 9.58 13.73
N ASN A 13 10.80 10.71 13.10
CA ASN A 13 10.47 11.92 13.84
C ASN A 13 9.21 11.62 14.66
N LYS A 14 9.34 11.53 15.99
CA LYS A 14 8.22 11.20 16.89
C LYS A 14 7.06 12.20 16.77
N VAL A 15 7.34 13.45 16.39
CA VAL A 15 6.32 14.48 16.12
C VAL A 15 5.54 14.19 14.83
N ALA A 16 6.15 13.45 13.91
CA ALA A 16 5.54 13.00 12.65
C ALA A 16 4.92 11.59 12.73
N VAL A 17 5.00 10.92 13.89
CA VAL A 17 4.30 9.66 14.13
C VAL A 17 2.90 10.01 14.64
N ALA A 18 1.92 9.90 13.75
CA ALA A 18 0.51 10.05 14.09
C ALA A 18 -0.15 8.67 14.13
N GLU A 19 -0.95 8.43 15.17
CA GLU A 19 -1.84 7.27 15.23
C GLU A 19 -3.05 7.53 14.32
N LEU A 20 -3.41 6.53 13.51
CA LEU A 20 -4.61 6.58 12.69
C LEU A 20 -5.82 6.18 13.55
N ASN A 21 -6.92 6.93 13.43
CA ASN A 21 -8.19 6.52 14.05
C ASN A 21 -8.90 5.42 13.23
N ASP A 22 -9.97 4.85 13.80
CA ASP A 22 -10.71 3.73 13.19
C ASP A 22 -11.15 3.99 11.74
N THR A 23 -11.56 5.22 11.44
CA THR A 23 -11.97 5.63 10.08
C THR A 23 -10.76 5.69 9.14
N GLN A 24 -9.64 6.24 9.59
CA GLN A 24 -8.40 6.38 8.80
C GLN A 24 -7.70 5.04 8.57
N LEU A 25 -7.90 4.07 9.46
CA LEU A 25 -7.34 2.73 9.34
C LEU A 25 -7.99 1.93 8.20
N GLN A 26 -9.26 2.20 7.88
CA GLN A 26 -9.97 1.54 6.77
C GLN A 26 -9.53 2.03 5.39
N ASP A 27 -9.03 3.26 5.32
CA ASP A 27 -8.54 3.89 4.08
C ASP A 27 -7.03 3.68 3.85
N VAL A 28 -6.40 2.76 4.61
CA VAL A 28 -5.04 2.30 4.32
C VAL A 28 -5.11 1.53 2.99
N LYS A 29 -4.89 2.26 1.89
CA LYS A 29 -4.80 1.71 0.54
C LYS A 29 -3.58 0.80 0.45
N GLY A 30 -3.75 -0.45 0.86
CA GLY A 30 -2.80 -1.53 0.63
C GLY A 30 -2.59 -1.70 -0.87
N GLY A 31 -1.34 -1.55 -1.31
CA GLY A 31 -0.98 -1.76 -2.70
C GLY A 31 -1.05 -3.24 -3.07
N ASN A 32 -2.24 -3.71 -3.45
CA ASN A 32 -2.44 -4.98 -4.15
C ASN A 32 -3.53 -4.81 -5.22
N SER A 33 -3.25 -3.92 -6.18
CA SER A 33 -3.91 -3.93 -7.49
C SER A 33 -3.41 -5.10 -8.33
N THR A 34 -3.46 -6.33 -7.80
CA THR A 34 -3.40 -7.51 -8.63
C THR A 34 -4.84 -7.80 -9.02
N LEU A 35 -5.23 -7.38 -10.23
CA LEU A 35 -6.41 -7.95 -10.88
C LEU A 35 -6.18 -9.45 -10.93
N LEU A 36 -6.80 -10.19 -10.01
CA LEU A 36 -6.74 -11.63 -10.02
C LEU A 36 -7.28 -12.08 -11.39
N PRO A 37 -6.64 -13.05 -12.07
CA PRO A 37 -7.10 -13.49 -13.38
C PRO A 37 -8.59 -13.88 -13.39
N SER A 38 -9.15 -14.27 -12.25
CA SER A 38 -10.59 -14.51 -12.06
C SER A 38 -11.47 -13.28 -12.34
N THR A 39 -11.10 -12.07 -11.90
CA THR A 39 -11.92 -10.87 -12.13
C THR A 39 -11.91 -10.46 -13.60
N VAL A 40 -10.79 -10.64 -14.29
CA VAL A 40 -10.69 -10.36 -15.73
C VAL A 40 -11.52 -11.36 -16.54
N ILE A 41 -11.48 -12.66 -16.20
CA ILE A 41 -12.27 -13.69 -16.89
C ILE A 41 -13.77 -13.45 -16.70
N SER A 42 -14.24 -13.11 -15.49
CA SER A 42 -15.65 -12.82 -15.24
C SER A 42 -16.16 -11.61 -16.01
N ILE A 43 -15.36 -10.54 -16.13
CA ILE A 43 -15.73 -9.35 -16.92
C ILE A 43 -15.83 -9.68 -18.41
N ILE A 44 -14.90 -10.48 -18.93
CA ILE A 44 -14.90 -10.89 -20.35
C ILE A 44 -16.14 -11.73 -20.66
N ILE A 45 -16.49 -12.70 -19.80
CA ILE A 45 -17.68 -13.54 -19.98
C ILE A 45 -18.95 -12.67 -19.95
N MET A 46 -19.08 -11.76 -18.98
CA MET A 46 -20.24 -10.85 -18.87
C MET A 46 -20.36 -9.86 -20.04
N THR A 47 -19.27 -9.60 -20.77
CA THR A 47 -19.27 -8.70 -21.94
C THR A 47 -19.49 -9.46 -23.27
N LEU A 48 -19.31 -10.79 -23.28
CA LEU A 48 -19.47 -11.64 -24.46
C LEU A 48 -20.85 -12.32 -24.55
N GLU A 49 -21.57 -12.43 -23.43
CA GLU A 49 -23.00 -12.75 -23.40
C GLU A 49 -23.87 -11.50 -23.61
#